data_AF-A0A0E3QL12-F1
#
_entry.id   AF-A0A0E3QL12-F1
#
_cell.length_a   1.000
_cell.length_b   1.000
_cell.length_c   1.000
_cell.angle_alpha   90.00
_cell.angle_beta   90.00
_cell.angle_gamma   90.00
#
_symmetry.space_group_name_H-M   'P 1'
#
loop_
_entity.id
_entity.type
_entity.pdbx_description
1 polymer ?
#
loop_
_entity_poly.entity_id
_entity_poly.type
_entity_poly.pdbx_seq_one_letter_code
_entity_poly.pdbx_strand_id
1 'polypeptide(L)'
;MEGIDELMKKIYFYPVVGAVLGLLIGAVAFIGQVIFPGPVLAALLMGFIYYITGFNHLDGITDIGDGFMAHGSLEKKIKALKDTTIGTGGVSFCILLLLTLYGSIRAVQQEGSAVFGSNLPVLMFESMFIAEVSAKQSMLTIAAFGKPIPPREKQAYPGLGAMTINGATRKNFLIGFVFGAIVCFLPFGWIGLLPYLGACLVALVILNRSYAHFGGLNGDGIGTANEIGRVTALIILAVLLQLSLNGYMGGFKWTLL
;
A
#
# COMPACT_ATOMS: atom_id res chain seq x y z
N MET A 1 -25.31 -0.46 10.41
CA MET A 1 -24.01 -0.74 11.05
C MET A 1 -23.68 -2.22 11.07
N GLU A 2 -24.65 -3.12 11.29
CA GLU A 2 -24.43 -4.58 11.19
C GLU A 2 -23.73 -5.01 9.88
N GLY A 3 -24.08 -4.40 8.74
CA GLY A 3 -23.42 -4.67 7.46
C GLY A 3 -21.94 -4.25 7.39
N ILE A 4 -21.53 -3.21 8.12
CA ILE A 4 -20.13 -2.77 8.20
C ILE A 4 -19.33 -3.70 9.12
N ASP A 5 -19.92 -4.12 10.24
CA ASP A 5 -19.30 -5.08 11.15
C ASP A 5 -19.13 -6.47 10.48
N GLU A 6 -20.14 -6.92 9.74
CA GLU A 6 -20.09 -8.11 8.89
C GLU A 6 -18.98 -8.01 7.82
N LEU A 7 -18.85 -6.85 7.17
CA LEU A 7 -17.82 -6.60 6.17
C LEU A 7 -16.42 -6.64 6.79
N MET A 8 -16.25 -6.04 7.98
CA MET A 8 -14.97 -6.01 8.68
C MET A 8 -14.55 -7.37 9.25
N LYS A 9 -15.50 -8.26 9.57
CA LYS A 9 -15.21 -9.68 9.87
C LYS A 9 -14.67 -10.44 8.65
N LYS A 10 -14.91 -9.93 7.44
CA LYS A 10 -14.45 -10.51 6.17
C LYS A 10 -13.17 -9.85 5.64
N ILE A 11 -12.35 -9.26 6.51
CA ILE A 11 -11.10 -8.59 6.13
C ILE A 11 -10.12 -9.46 5.31
N TYR A 12 -10.23 -10.79 5.38
CA TYR A 12 -9.48 -11.70 4.50
C TYR A 12 -9.77 -11.50 3.00
N PHE A 13 -10.83 -10.77 2.64
CA PHE A 13 -11.12 -10.32 1.27
C PHE A 13 -10.28 -9.11 0.82
N TYR A 14 -9.46 -8.49 1.68
CA TYR A 14 -8.66 -7.32 1.30
C TYR A 14 -7.76 -7.60 0.07
N PRO A 15 -7.05 -8.73 -0.02
CA PRO A 15 -6.31 -9.09 -1.24
C PRO A 15 -7.20 -9.23 -2.49
N VAL A 16 -8.47 -9.63 -2.35
CA VAL A 16 -9.44 -9.66 -3.46
C VAL A 16 -9.79 -8.24 -3.89
N VAL A 17 -10.03 -7.33 -2.94
CA VAL A 17 -10.20 -5.90 -3.23
C VAL A 17 -8.97 -5.33 -3.92
N GLY A 18 -7.77 -5.72 -3.47
CA GLY A 18 -6.50 -5.36 -4.11
C GLY A 18 -6.41 -5.87 -5.53
N ALA A 19 -6.85 -7.10 -5.81
CA ALA A 19 -6.88 -7.66 -7.15
C ALA A 19 -7.88 -6.90 -8.05
N VAL A 20 -9.09 -6.60 -7.56
CA VAL A 20 -10.09 -5.84 -8.34
C VAL A 20 -9.59 -4.43 -8.66
N LEU A 21 -9.06 -3.71 -7.66
CA LEU A 21 -8.46 -2.39 -7.87
C LEU A 21 -7.24 -2.47 -8.79
N GLY A 22 -6.42 -3.51 -8.64
CA GLY A 22 -5.28 -3.79 -9.49
C GLY A 22 -5.66 -4.02 -10.95
N LEU A 23 -6.76 -4.74 -11.21
CA LEU A 23 -7.27 -4.92 -12.58
C LEU A 23 -7.72 -3.59 -13.19
N LEU A 24 -8.44 -2.77 -12.42
CA LEU A 24 -8.94 -1.47 -12.89
C LEU A 24 -7.79 -0.49 -13.14
N ILE A 25 -6.90 -0.30 -12.16
CA ILE A 25 -5.75 0.60 -12.27
C ILE A 25 -4.75 0.08 -13.30
N GLY A 26 -4.52 -1.23 -13.35
CA GLY A 26 -3.69 -1.88 -14.36
C GLY A 26 -4.23 -1.67 -15.77
N ALA A 27 -5.55 -1.80 -15.98
CA ALA A 27 -6.16 -1.54 -17.29
C ALA A 27 -5.98 -0.08 -17.73
N VAL A 28 -6.17 0.87 -16.81
CA VAL A 28 -5.89 2.29 -17.08
C VAL A 28 -4.40 2.52 -17.39
N ALA A 29 -3.49 1.83 -16.69
CA ALA A 29 -2.07 1.91 -16.95
C ALA A 29 -1.71 1.34 -18.33
N PHE A 30 -2.26 0.19 -18.70
CA PHE A 30 -2.08 -0.43 -20.02
C PHE A 30 -2.51 0.51 -21.15
N ILE A 31 -3.77 0.96 -21.10
CA ILE A 31 -4.35 1.82 -22.13
C ILE A 31 -3.61 3.16 -22.16
N GLY A 32 -3.38 3.74 -20.99
CA GLY A 32 -2.71 5.02 -20.85
C GLY A 32 -1.27 5.00 -21.34
N GLN A 33 -0.57 3.87 -21.22
CA GLN A 33 0.82 3.72 -21.69
C GLN A 33 0.94 3.79 -23.22
N VAL A 34 -0.15 3.52 -23.95
CA VAL A 34 -0.24 3.66 -25.41
C VAL A 34 -0.60 5.10 -25.82
N ILE A 35 -1.36 5.81 -24.99
CA ILE A 35 -1.98 7.09 -25.36
C ILE A 35 -1.17 8.31 -24.86
N PHE A 36 -0.66 8.25 -23.63
CA PHE A 36 -0.12 9.42 -22.94
C PHE A 36 1.41 9.38 -22.81
N PRO A 37 2.08 10.55 -22.81
CA PRO A 37 3.47 10.64 -22.39
C PRO A 37 3.67 10.12 -20.97
N GLY A 38 4.78 9.42 -20.72
CA GLY A 38 5.05 8.76 -19.44
C GLY A 38 4.84 9.65 -18.19
N PRO A 39 5.41 10.87 -18.12
CA PRO A 39 5.16 11.82 -17.03
C PRO A 39 3.69 12.13 -16.79
N VAL A 40 2.93 12.37 -17.85
CA VAL A 40 1.50 12.69 -17.76
C VAL A 40 0.72 11.47 -17.27
N LEU A 41 1.02 10.28 -17.80
CA LEU A 41 0.38 9.05 -17.36
C LEU A 41 0.63 8.76 -15.87
N ALA A 42 1.87 8.95 -15.39
CA ALA A 42 2.19 8.71 -13.99
C ALA A 42 1.38 9.62 -13.04
N ALA A 43 1.20 10.89 -13.42
CA ALA A 43 0.35 11.81 -12.66
C ALA A 43 -1.14 11.42 -12.73
N LEU A 44 -1.64 11.02 -13.90
CA LEU A 44 -3.02 10.57 -14.09
C LEU A 44 -3.32 9.27 -13.32
N LEU A 45 -2.40 8.31 -13.30
CA LEU A 45 -2.53 7.07 -12.52
C LEU A 45 -2.59 7.35 -11.03
N MET A 46 -1.69 8.20 -10.53
CA MET A 46 -1.71 8.65 -9.14
C MET A 46 -3.05 9.32 -8.79
N GLY A 47 -3.53 10.24 -9.62
CA GLY A 47 -4.84 10.87 -9.43
C GLY A 47 -6.00 9.87 -9.46
N PHE A 48 -5.97 8.92 -10.39
CA PHE A 48 -6.99 7.88 -10.52
C PHE A 48 -7.04 6.96 -9.30
N ILE A 49 -5.88 6.52 -8.79
CA ILE A 49 -5.78 5.73 -7.55
C ILE A 49 -6.50 6.45 -6.41
N TYR A 50 -6.15 7.70 -6.15
CA TYR A 50 -6.73 8.42 -5.01
C TYR A 50 -8.21 8.74 -5.19
N TYR A 51 -8.63 9.04 -6.42
CA TYR A 51 -10.02 9.25 -6.77
C TYR A 51 -10.88 8.02 -6.45
N ILE A 52 -10.46 6.82 -6.89
CA ILE A 52 -11.26 5.60 -6.67
C ILE A 52 -11.15 5.05 -5.24
N THR A 53 -10.05 5.33 -4.53
CA THR A 53 -9.91 4.93 -3.11
C THR A 53 -10.44 5.99 -2.13
N GLY A 54 -10.87 7.15 -2.63
CA GLY A 54 -11.52 8.20 -1.85
C GLY A 54 -10.60 8.94 -0.87
N PHE A 55 -9.29 9.01 -1.12
CA PHE A 55 -8.28 9.72 -0.31
C PHE A 55 -8.13 9.30 1.18
N ASN A 56 -8.97 8.39 1.70
CA ASN A 56 -8.97 7.98 3.12
C ASN A 56 -7.61 7.42 3.60
N HIS A 57 -6.87 6.73 2.74
CA HIS A 57 -5.55 6.20 3.12
C HIS A 57 -4.47 7.28 3.13
N LEU A 58 -4.62 8.32 2.29
CA LEU A 58 -3.71 9.46 2.24
C LEU A 58 -3.88 10.34 3.48
N ASP A 59 -5.11 10.48 3.97
CA ASP A 59 -5.43 11.10 5.27
C ASP A 59 -4.67 10.42 6.41
N GLY A 60 -4.59 9.08 6.38
CA GLY A 60 -3.80 8.35 7.36
C GLY A 60 -2.31 8.70 7.36
N ILE A 61 -1.73 9.07 6.22
CA ILE A 61 -0.32 9.49 6.09
C ILE A 61 -0.13 10.90 6.68
N THR A 62 -1.09 11.79 6.47
CA THR A 62 -1.05 13.14 7.04
C THR A 62 -1.13 13.07 8.57
N ASP A 63 -2.07 12.30 9.10
CA ASP A 63 -2.28 12.17 10.54
C ASP A 63 -1.07 11.51 11.22
N ILE A 64 -0.58 10.39 10.67
CA ILE A 64 0.60 9.71 11.19
C ILE A 64 1.84 10.61 11.07
N GLY A 65 1.96 11.41 10.01
CA GLY A 65 3.03 12.39 9.85
C GLY A 65 3.06 13.41 10.98
N ASP A 66 1.93 14.02 11.31
CA ASP A 66 1.83 14.96 12.43
C ASP A 66 2.01 14.26 13.78
N GLY A 67 1.43 13.08 13.96
CA GLY A 67 1.61 12.28 15.16
C GLY A 67 3.07 11.85 15.40
N PHE A 68 3.82 11.57 14.35
CA PHE A 68 5.25 11.24 14.44
C PHE A 68 6.11 12.45 14.80
N MET A 69 5.78 13.63 14.24
CA MET A 69 6.51 14.87 14.51
C MET A 69 6.10 15.55 15.82
N ALA A 70 4.96 15.18 16.40
CA ALA A 70 4.53 15.69 17.70
C ALA A 70 5.54 15.31 18.81
N HIS A 71 6.00 16.31 19.57
CA HIS A 71 6.91 16.14 20.69
C HIS A 71 6.18 16.03 22.04
N GLY A 72 6.79 15.30 22.97
CA GLY A 72 6.31 15.18 24.34
C GLY A 72 5.62 13.84 24.63
N SER A 73 4.58 13.88 25.46
CA SER A 73 3.92 12.67 25.95
C SER A 73 3.19 11.90 24.85
N LEU A 74 3.02 10.59 25.08
CA LEU A 74 2.18 9.71 24.27
C LEU A 74 0.78 10.31 24.01
N GLU A 75 0.22 10.98 25.02
CA GLU A 75 -1.06 11.69 24.90
C GLU A 75 -1.06 12.81 23.86
N LYS A 76 -0.01 13.63 23.81
CA LYS A 76 0.09 14.69 22.81
C LYS A 76 0.19 14.11 21.40
N LYS A 77 0.96 13.03 21.22
CA LYS A 77 1.09 12.34 19.93
C LYS A 77 -0.23 11.75 19.45
N ILE A 78 -0.98 11.07 20.32
CA ILE A 78 -2.30 10.53 19.99
C ILE A 78 -3.31 11.65 19.70
N LYS A 79 -3.21 12.78 20.40
CA LYS A 79 -4.08 13.94 20.13
C LYS A 79 -3.85 14.51 18.73
N ALA A 80 -2.60 14.54 18.25
CA ALA A 80 -2.27 15.00 16.90
C ALA A 80 -2.94 14.14 15.81
N LEU A 81 -3.11 12.82 16.01
CA LEU A 81 -3.84 11.93 15.09
C LEU A 81 -5.34 12.24 14.96
N LYS A 82 -5.89 13.08 15.83
CA LYS A 82 -7.32 13.43 15.83
C LYS A 82 -7.53 14.92 15.55
N ASP A 83 -6.45 15.64 15.28
CA ASP A 83 -6.53 17.05 14.98
C ASP A 83 -7.10 17.22 13.58
N THR A 84 -8.10 18.08 13.43
CA THR A 84 -8.68 18.39 12.12
C THR A 84 -7.81 19.37 11.33
N THR A 85 -6.80 19.96 11.97
CA THR A 85 -5.82 20.84 11.34
C THR A 85 -4.58 20.05 10.94
N ILE A 86 -4.10 20.27 9.72
CA ILE A 86 -2.88 19.63 9.22
C ILE A 86 -1.66 20.44 9.63
N GLY A 87 -0.68 19.77 10.21
CA GLY A 87 0.62 20.32 10.58
C GLY A 87 1.69 20.12 9.50
N THR A 88 2.88 20.68 9.75
CA THR A 88 4.01 20.55 8.82
C THR A 88 4.47 19.10 8.67
N GLY A 89 4.28 18.27 9.70
CA GLY A 89 4.61 16.84 9.64
C GLY A 89 3.74 16.13 8.62
N GLY A 90 2.42 16.29 8.72
CA GLY A 90 1.44 15.71 7.81
C GLY A 90 1.66 16.16 6.38
N VAL A 91 1.82 17.47 6.17
CA VAL A 91 2.13 18.03 4.83
C VAL A 91 3.41 17.43 4.25
N SER A 92 4.48 17.36 5.03
CA SER A 92 5.79 16.87 4.55
C SER A 92 5.74 15.39 4.18
N PHE A 93 5.13 14.55 5.02
CA PHE A 93 4.98 13.12 4.75
C PHE A 93 4.09 12.85 3.54
N CYS A 94 3.00 13.61 3.40
CA CYS A 94 2.12 13.53 2.23
C CYS A 94 2.89 13.88 0.94
N ILE A 95 3.62 15.00 0.91
CA ILE A 95 4.42 15.40 -0.26
C ILE A 95 5.48 14.35 -0.58
N LEU A 96 6.22 13.86 0.41
CA LEU A 96 7.24 12.84 0.21
C LEU A 96 6.64 11.54 -0.34
N LEU A 97 5.49 11.11 0.17
CA LEU A 97 4.78 9.95 -0.35
C LEU A 97 4.35 10.15 -1.81
N LEU A 98 3.69 11.25 -2.14
CA LEU A 98 3.19 11.52 -3.48
C LEU A 98 4.32 11.62 -4.51
N LEU A 99 5.42 12.30 -4.15
CA LEU A 99 6.62 12.37 -4.98
C LEU A 99 7.26 11.00 -5.18
N THR A 100 7.32 10.18 -4.13
CA THR A 100 7.88 8.83 -4.21
C THR A 100 6.98 7.91 -5.02
N LEU A 101 5.66 8.00 -4.89
CA LEU A 101 4.70 7.25 -5.70
C LEU A 101 4.87 7.62 -7.18
N TYR A 102 4.80 8.91 -7.51
CA TYR A 102 5.03 9.39 -8.87
C TYR A 102 6.39 8.93 -9.42
N GLY A 103 7.46 9.11 -8.63
CA GLY A 103 8.81 8.69 -8.99
C GLY A 103 8.93 7.18 -9.22
N SER A 104 8.28 6.36 -8.40
CA SER A 104 8.30 4.90 -8.54
C SER A 104 7.57 4.43 -9.81
N ILE A 105 6.43 5.05 -10.16
CA ILE A 105 5.73 4.78 -11.42
C ILE A 105 6.63 5.17 -12.61
N ARG A 106 7.28 6.34 -12.55
CA ARG A 106 8.22 6.79 -13.57
C ARG A 106 9.41 5.87 -13.74
N ALA A 107 9.97 5.38 -12.63
CA ALA A 107 11.09 4.45 -12.65
C ALA A 107 10.70 3.13 -13.33
N VAL A 108 9.53 2.55 -12.99
CA VAL A 108 9.02 1.36 -13.68
C VAL A 108 8.85 1.61 -15.18
N GLN A 109 8.34 2.78 -15.58
CA GLN A 109 8.22 3.12 -17.01
C GLN A 109 9.58 3.24 -17.72
N GLN A 110 10.56 3.88 -17.10
CA GLN A 110 11.86 4.14 -17.71
C GLN A 110 12.69 2.87 -17.82
N GLU A 111 12.90 2.17 -16.71
CA GLU A 111 13.67 0.91 -16.69
C GLU A 111 12.92 -0.19 -17.45
N GLY A 112 11.58 -0.21 -17.32
CA GLY A 112 10.73 -1.14 -18.03
C GLY A 112 10.75 -0.98 -19.55
N SER A 113 10.86 0.26 -20.05
CA SER A 113 11.00 0.51 -21.49
C SER A 113 12.26 -0.15 -22.06
N ALA A 114 13.36 -0.11 -21.31
CA ALA A 114 14.62 -0.72 -21.71
C ALA A 114 14.60 -2.26 -21.65
N VAL A 115 13.87 -2.85 -20.69
CA VAL A 115 13.78 -4.32 -20.53
C VAL A 115 12.70 -4.95 -21.41
N PHE A 116 11.51 -4.35 -21.49
CA PHE A 116 10.32 -4.93 -22.12
C PHE A 116 9.98 -4.33 -23.50
N GLY A 117 10.55 -3.18 -23.88
CA GLY A 117 10.34 -2.56 -25.18
C GLY A 117 8.85 -2.36 -25.51
N SER A 118 8.38 -3.02 -26.58
CA SER A 118 6.98 -2.96 -27.01
C SER A 118 5.99 -3.55 -26.01
N ASN A 119 6.44 -4.41 -25.09
CA ASN A 119 5.60 -5.03 -24.06
C ASN A 119 5.48 -4.17 -22.79
N LEU A 120 5.97 -2.92 -22.81
CA LEU A 120 5.85 -1.98 -21.69
C LEU A 120 4.41 -1.80 -21.17
N PRO A 121 3.35 -1.72 -22.00
CA PRO A 121 1.98 -1.65 -21.49
C PRO A 121 1.58 -2.84 -20.60
N VAL A 122 2.04 -4.05 -20.93
CA VAL A 122 1.80 -5.26 -20.13
C VAL A 122 2.53 -5.16 -18.79
N LEU A 123 3.81 -4.79 -18.81
CA LEU A 123 4.57 -4.56 -17.58
C LEU A 123 3.89 -3.52 -16.67
N MET A 124 3.38 -2.43 -17.24
CA MET A 124 2.67 -1.39 -16.49
C MET A 124 1.38 -1.92 -15.87
N PHE A 125 0.59 -2.70 -16.62
CA PHE A 125 -0.59 -3.38 -16.09
C PHE A 125 -0.24 -4.23 -14.87
N GLU A 126 0.71 -5.14 -15.03
CA GLU A 126 1.06 -6.12 -14.01
C GLU A 126 1.72 -5.46 -12.79
N SER A 127 2.54 -4.42 -13.00
CA SER A 127 3.18 -3.66 -11.92
C SER A 127 2.14 -2.94 -11.06
N MET A 128 1.16 -2.28 -11.68
CA MET A 128 0.07 -1.63 -10.94
C MET A 128 -0.82 -2.65 -10.24
N PHE A 129 -1.08 -3.78 -10.89
CA PHE A 129 -1.84 -4.88 -10.29
C PHE A 129 -1.16 -5.41 -9.01
N ILE A 130 0.13 -5.71 -9.07
CA ILE A 130 0.91 -6.16 -7.90
C ILE A 130 0.96 -5.09 -6.83
N ALA A 131 1.13 -3.81 -7.20
CA ALA A 131 1.20 -2.72 -6.24
C ALA A 131 -0.10 -2.62 -5.42
N GLU A 132 -1.26 -2.78 -6.04
CA GLU A 132 -2.55 -2.76 -5.33
C GLU A 132 -2.77 -4.02 -4.47
N VAL A 133 -2.43 -5.21 -4.97
CA VAL A 133 -2.52 -6.42 -4.14
C VAL A 133 -1.60 -6.32 -2.92
N SER A 134 -0.38 -5.82 -3.10
CA SER A 134 0.62 -5.62 -2.04
C SER A 134 0.19 -4.54 -1.03
N ALA A 135 -0.45 -3.47 -1.49
CA ALA A 135 -1.01 -2.43 -0.64
C ALA A 135 -2.09 -3.00 0.31
N LYS A 136 -3.01 -3.80 -0.22
CA LYS A 136 -4.12 -4.39 0.56
C LYS A 136 -3.63 -5.50 1.47
N GLN A 137 -2.61 -6.24 1.05
CA GLN A 137 -1.92 -7.18 1.93
C GLN A 137 -1.20 -6.46 3.07
N SER A 138 -0.61 -5.29 2.84
CA SER A 138 0.07 -4.52 3.89
C SER A 138 -0.92 -4.08 4.97
N MET A 139 -2.13 -3.65 4.59
CA MET A 139 -3.24 -3.38 5.52
C MET A 139 -3.61 -4.61 6.35
N LEU A 140 -3.78 -5.77 5.70
CA LEU A 140 -4.11 -7.02 6.38
C LEU A 140 -2.98 -7.46 7.33
N THR A 141 -1.73 -7.25 6.93
CA THR A 141 -0.54 -7.59 7.73
C THR A 141 -0.47 -6.74 8.98
N ILE A 142 -0.52 -5.42 8.85
CA ILE A 142 -0.45 -4.52 10.02
C ILE A 142 -1.63 -4.76 10.97
N ALA A 143 -2.83 -5.00 10.43
CA ALA A 143 -4.02 -5.31 11.22
C ALA A 143 -3.90 -6.65 11.97
N ALA A 144 -3.34 -7.69 11.33
CA ALA A 144 -3.24 -9.03 11.92
C ALA A 144 -2.23 -9.14 13.06
N PHE A 145 -1.18 -8.31 13.03
CA PHE A 145 -0.12 -8.33 14.03
C PHE A 145 -0.21 -7.18 15.04
N GLY A 146 -1.08 -6.20 14.80
CA GLY A 146 -1.26 -5.06 15.69
C GLY A 146 -2.41 -5.19 16.67
N LYS A 147 -2.49 -4.21 17.58
CA LYS A 147 -3.57 -4.04 18.55
C LYS A 147 -4.07 -2.60 18.49
N PRO A 148 -5.37 -2.37 18.69
CA PRO A 148 -5.91 -1.02 18.63
C PRO A 148 -5.33 -0.15 19.76
N ILE A 149 -5.19 1.14 19.49
CA ILE A 149 -4.93 2.15 20.53
C ILE A 149 -6.10 2.07 21.54
N PRO A 150 -5.82 1.91 22.86
CA PRO A 150 -6.87 1.82 23.86
C PRO A 150 -7.80 3.05 23.81
N PRO A 151 -9.14 2.87 23.80
CA PRO A 151 -10.06 3.99 23.85
C PRO A 151 -9.86 4.76 25.16
N ARG A 152 -9.62 6.07 25.07
CA ARG A 152 -9.54 6.95 26.24
C ARG A 152 -10.90 7.46 26.71
N GLU A 153 -11.86 7.50 25.81
CA GLU A 153 -13.25 7.85 26.10
C GLU A 153 -14.14 6.63 25.86
N LYS A 154 -15.26 6.54 26.59
CA LYS A 154 -16.30 5.54 26.33
C LYS A 154 -16.94 5.83 24.98
N GLN A 155 -16.36 5.28 23.91
CA GLN A 155 -16.98 5.27 22.60
C GLN A 155 -18.08 4.22 22.61
N ALA A 156 -19.28 4.60 22.13
CA ALA A 156 -20.41 3.68 22.01
C ALA A 156 -20.11 2.51 21.06
N TYR A 157 -19.17 2.70 20.11
CA TYR A 157 -18.76 1.71 19.12
C TYR A 157 -17.25 1.78 18.86
N PRO A 158 -16.60 0.63 18.58
CA PRO A 158 -15.20 0.62 18.16
C PRO A 158 -15.01 1.35 16.83
N GLY A 159 -13.98 2.17 16.70
CA GLY A 159 -13.66 2.83 15.43
C GLY A 159 -13.33 1.85 14.31
N LEU A 160 -13.45 2.29 13.05
CA LEU A 160 -13.29 1.44 11.85
C LEU A 160 -11.97 0.64 11.87
N GLY A 161 -10.85 1.28 12.21
CA GLY A 161 -9.56 0.60 12.33
C GLY A 161 -9.50 -0.45 13.45
N ALA A 162 -10.21 -0.25 14.55
CA ALA A 162 -10.31 -1.27 15.61
C ALA A 162 -11.15 -2.47 15.15
N MET A 163 -12.22 -2.25 14.38
CA MET A 163 -12.99 -3.33 13.76
C MET A 163 -12.12 -4.15 12.79
N THR A 164 -11.32 -3.47 11.97
CA THR A 164 -10.34 -4.07 11.04
C THR A 164 -9.34 -4.95 11.78
N ILE A 165 -8.72 -4.45 12.85
CA ILE A 165 -7.75 -5.20 13.67
C ILE A 165 -8.41 -6.43 14.31
N ASN A 166 -9.60 -6.27 14.89
CA ASN A 166 -10.31 -7.37 15.54
C ASN A 166 -10.75 -8.47 14.55
N GLY A 167 -11.03 -8.10 13.29
CA GLY A 167 -11.35 -9.06 12.22
C GLY A 167 -10.14 -9.80 11.67
N ALA A 168 -8.92 -9.29 11.86
CA ALA A 168 -7.67 -9.79 11.28
C ALA A 168 -7.09 -10.99 12.06
N THR A 169 -7.89 -12.03 12.25
CA THR A 169 -7.42 -13.26 12.90
C THR A 169 -6.27 -13.92 12.13
N ARG A 170 -5.43 -14.72 12.81
CA ARG A 170 -4.32 -15.45 12.16
C ARG A 170 -4.77 -16.30 10.97
N LYS A 171 -5.97 -16.89 11.05
CA LYS A 171 -6.58 -17.66 9.96
C LYS A 171 -6.89 -16.77 8.76
N ASN A 172 -7.54 -15.63 9.01
CA ASN A 172 -7.89 -14.65 7.98
C ASN A 172 -6.65 -14.06 7.30
N PHE A 173 -5.61 -13.77 8.09
CA PHE A 173 -4.31 -13.35 7.58
C PHE A 173 -3.70 -14.42 6.67
N LEU A 174 -3.64 -15.69 7.10
CA LEU A 174 -3.03 -16.76 6.30
C LEU A 174 -3.77 -16.98 4.98
N ILE A 175 -5.12 -16.96 4.99
CA ILE A 175 -5.93 -17.09 3.77
C ILE A 175 -5.63 -15.94 2.81
N GLY A 176 -5.66 -14.70 3.30
CA GLY A 176 -5.35 -13.52 2.48
C GLY A 176 -3.90 -13.53 1.97
N PHE A 177 -2.95 -13.96 2.81
CA PHE A 177 -1.55 -14.04 2.48
C PHE A 177 -1.28 -15.05 1.35
N VAL A 178 -1.85 -16.25 1.45
CA VAL A 178 -1.69 -17.28 0.42
C VAL A 178 -2.38 -16.86 -0.89
N PHE A 179 -3.59 -16.31 -0.81
CA PHE A 179 -4.29 -15.81 -2.00
C PHE A 179 -3.50 -14.69 -2.69
N GLY A 180 -3.05 -13.69 -1.94
CA GLY A 180 -2.27 -12.58 -2.49
C GLY A 180 -0.95 -13.06 -3.10
N ALA A 181 -0.25 -13.99 -2.45
CA ALA A 181 0.96 -14.60 -2.99
C ALA A 181 0.70 -15.32 -4.32
N ILE A 182 -0.35 -16.15 -4.41
CA ILE A 182 -0.73 -16.82 -5.66
C ILE A 182 -1.00 -15.79 -6.76
N VAL A 183 -1.80 -14.77 -6.44
CA VAL A 183 -2.18 -13.72 -7.40
C VAL A 183 -0.99 -12.91 -7.88
N CYS A 184 -0.01 -12.62 -7.03
CA CYS A 184 1.24 -11.94 -7.42
C CYS A 184 2.22 -12.87 -8.16
N PHE A 185 2.16 -14.17 -7.91
CA PHE A 185 3.00 -15.16 -8.60
C PHE A 185 2.56 -15.38 -10.05
N LEU A 186 1.27 -15.31 -10.37
CA LEU A 186 0.77 -15.57 -11.72
C LEU A 186 1.37 -14.65 -12.82
N PRO A 187 1.47 -13.31 -12.67
CA PRO A 187 2.04 -12.45 -13.71
C PRO A 187 3.57 -12.56 -13.82
N PHE A 188 4.29 -12.53 -12.68
CA PHE A 188 5.77 -12.42 -12.69
C PHE A 188 6.54 -13.61 -12.08
N GLY A 189 5.87 -14.73 -11.80
CA GLY A 189 6.48 -15.84 -11.07
C GLY A 189 7.09 -15.39 -9.73
N TRP A 190 8.33 -15.82 -9.47
CA TRP A 190 9.05 -15.50 -8.24
C TRP A 190 9.34 -14.01 -8.06
N ILE A 191 9.51 -13.26 -9.16
CA ILE A 191 9.78 -11.82 -9.12
C ILE A 191 8.59 -11.08 -8.53
N GLY A 192 7.37 -11.52 -8.83
CA GLY A 192 6.14 -10.91 -8.30
C GLY A 192 5.94 -11.10 -6.80
N LEU A 193 6.60 -12.09 -6.19
CA LEU A 193 6.52 -12.33 -4.74
C LEU A 193 7.41 -11.38 -3.93
N LEU A 194 8.50 -10.87 -4.50
CA LEU A 194 9.40 -9.94 -3.82
C LEU A 194 8.73 -8.62 -3.40
N PRO A 195 8.01 -7.88 -4.28
CA PRO A 195 7.30 -6.66 -3.87
C PRO A 195 6.20 -6.96 -2.84
N TYR A 196 5.52 -8.10 -2.98
CA TYR A 196 4.48 -8.54 -2.05
C TYR A 196 5.02 -8.79 -0.62
N LEU A 197 6.14 -9.51 -0.51
CA LEU A 197 6.82 -9.74 0.77
C LEU A 197 7.42 -8.45 1.32
N GLY A 198 8.02 -7.62 0.47
CA GLY A 198 8.56 -6.32 0.87
C GLY A 198 7.50 -5.40 1.48
N ALA A 199 6.29 -5.38 0.91
CA ALA A 199 5.17 -4.63 1.44
C ALA A 199 4.72 -5.16 2.81
N CYS A 200 4.67 -6.48 3.01
CA CYS A 200 4.42 -7.08 4.32
C CYS A 200 5.49 -6.68 5.37
N LEU A 201 6.77 -6.71 4.98
CA LEU A 201 7.87 -6.32 5.88
C LEU A 201 7.78 -4.85 6.27
N VAL A 202 7.51 -3.95 5.32
CA VAL A 202 7.35 -2.53 5.60
C VAL A 202 6.16 -2.27 6.52
N ALA A 203 5.06 -3.04 6.38
CA ALA A 203 3.91 -2.95 7.27
C ALA A 203 4.27 -3.30 8.73
N LEU A 204 5.16 -4.28 8.94
CA LEU A 204 5.68 -4.61 10.27
C LEU A 204 6.62 -3.53 10.83
N VAL A 205 7.37 -2.83 9.96
CA VAL A 205 8.17 -1.67 10.37
C VAL A 205 7.25 -0.52 10.82
N ILE A 206 6.21 -0.23 10.05
CA ILE A 206 5.20 0.78 10.40
C ILE A 206 4.54 0.40 11.72
N LEU A 207 4.16 -0.87 11.89
CA LEU A 207 3.59 -1.38 13.14
C LEU A 207 4.47 -1.06 14.35
N ASN A 208 5.76 -1.39 14.26
CA ASN A 208 6.71 -1.13 15.34
C ASN A 208 6.82 0.37 15.65
N ARG A 209 6.80 1.24 14.63
CA ARG A 209 6.83 2.70 14.81
C ARG A 209 5.53 3.23 15.40
N SER A 210 4.39 2.71 14.98
CA SER A 210 3.08 3.06 15.57
C SER A 210 3.02 2.67 17.05
N TYR A 211 3.55 1.50 17.44
CA TYR A 211 3.66 1.15 18.86
C TYR A 211 4.58 2.09 19.63
N ALA A 212 5.75 2.43 19.07
CA ALA A 212 6.69 3.31 19.73
C ALA A 212 6.16 4.74 19.93
N HIS A 213 5.32 5.25 19.02
CA HIS A 213 4.79 6.62 19.08
C HIS A 213 3.40 6.73 19.70
N PHE A 214 2.55 5.72 19.52
CA PHE A 214 1.11 5.76 19.84
C PHE A 214 0.64 4.61 20.73
N GLY A 215 1.50 3.63 21.04
CA GLY A 215 1.14 2.48 21.88
C GLY A 215 0.17 1.49 21.24
N GLY A 216 -0.11 1.64 19.94
CA GLY A 216 -1.02 0.77 19.19
C GLY A 216 -1.29 1.31 17.78
N LEU A 217 -2.34 0.79 17.15
CA LEU A 217 -2.81 1.18 15.82
C LEU A 217 -4.21 1.79 15.84
N ASN A 218 -4.49 2.64 14.87
CA ASN A 218 -5.81 3.09 14.48
C ASN A 218 -6.01 2.89 12.96
N GLY A 219 -7.07 3.48 12.39
CA GLY A 219 -7.33 3.43 10.95
C GLY A 219 -6.20 4.06 10.13
N ASP A 220 -5.61 5.15 10.63
CA ASP A 220 -4.58 5.93 9.96
C ASP A 220 -3.29 5.12 9.77
N GLY A 221 -2.92 4.32 10.78
CA GLY A 221 -1.81 3.37 10.68
C GLY A 221 -2.05 2.29 9.61
N ILE A 222 -3.29 1.81 9.47
CA ILE A 222 -3.68 0.86 8.43
C ILE A 222 -3.64 1.52 7.05
N GLY A 223 -4.15 2.75 6.92
CA GLY A 223 -4.09 3.55 5.69
C GLY A 223 -2.65 3.87 5.27
N THR A 224 -1.80 4.22 6.23
CA THR A 224 -0.36 4.41 6.04
C THR A 224 0.30 3.15 5.49
N ALA A 225 -0.04 1.98 6.03
CA ALA A 225 0.48 0.70 5.50
C ALA A 225 0.01 0.42 4.07
N ASN A 226 -1.21 0.82 3.68
CA ASN A 226 -1.66 0.73 2.29
C ASN A 226 -0.75 1.56 1.36
N GLU A 227 -0.57 2.84 1.66
CA GLU A 227 0.17 3.76 0.80
C GLU A 227 1.66 3.41 0.70
N ILE A 228 2.31 3.15 1.84
CA ILE A 228 3.73 2.77 1.86
C ILE A 228 3.92 1.38 1.25
N GLY A 229 2.99 0.45 1.47
CA GLY A 229 3.02 -0.87 0.84
C GLY A 229 2.96 -0.80 -0.69
N ARG A 230 2.09 0.04 -1.24
CA ARG A 230 1.99 0.32 -2.69
C ARG A 230 3.31 0.84 -3.25
N VAL A 231 3.84 1.89 -2.63
CA VAL A 231 5.08 2.55 -3.08
C VAL A 231 6.27 1.59 -2.96
N THR A 232 6.35 0.82 -1.88
CA THR A 232 7.40 -0.19 -1.67
C THR A 232 7.38 -1.24 -2.77
N ALA A 233 6.19 -1.73 -3.15
CA ALA A 233 6.06 -2.70 -4.23
C ALA A 233 6.58 -2.15 -5.57
N LEU A 234 6.22 -0.90 -5.92
CA LEU A 234 6.68 -0.26 -7.15
C LEU A 234 8.19 0.02 -7.14
N ILE A 235 8.75 0.44 -6.00
CA ILE A 235 10.20 0.62 -5.83
C ILE A 235 10.94 -0.70 -6.03
N ILE A 236 10.47 -1.79 -5.42
CA ILE A 236 11.10 -3.10 -5.57
C ILE A 236 11.08 -3.54 -7.03
N LEU A 237 9.95 -3.38 -7.73
CA LEU A 237 9.86 -3.69 -9.16
C LEU A 237 10.84 -2.83 -9.99
N ALA A 238 10.91 -1.53 -9.74
CA ALA A 238 11.87 -0.64 -10.42
C ALA A 238 13.33 -1.06 -10.17
N VAL A 239 13.69 -1.40 -8.93
CA VAL A 239 15.04 -1.87 -8.58
C VAL A 239 15.34 -3.20 -9.27
N LEU A 240 14.38 -4.14 -9.32
CA LEU A 240 14.57 -5.41 -10.02
C LEU A 240 14.78 -5.19 -11.53
N LEU A 241 14.05 -4.25 -12.16
CA LEU A 241 14.24 -3.87 -13.56
C LEU A 241 15.66 -3.31 -13.79
N GLN A 242 16.11 -2.41 -12.91
CA GLN A 242 17.47 -1.87 -12.95
C GLN A 242 18.54 -2.98 -12.82
N LEU A 243 18.36 -3.92 -11.88
CA LEU A 243 19.27 -5.06 -11.71
C LEU A 243 19.29 -5.97 -12.93
N SER A 244 18.14 -6.12 -13.61
CA SER A 244 18.03 -6.85 -14.87
C SER A 244 18.85 -6.19 -15.97
N LEU A 245 18.78 -4.86 -16.10
CA LEU A 245 19.59 -4.10 -17.07
C LEU A 245 21.08 -4.21 -16.80
N ASN A 246 21.47 -4.27 -15.52
CA ASN A 246 22.86 -4.43 -15.12
C ASN A 246 23.37 -5.87 -15.21
N GLY A 247 22.56 -6.83 -15.67
CA GLY A 247 22.94 -8.24 -15.83
C GLY A 247 23.02 -9.06 -14.53
N TYR A 248 22.55 -8.52 -13.40
CA TYR A 248 22.65 -9.16 -12.09
C TYR A 248 21.55 -10.18 -11.77
N MET A 249 20.52 -10.30 -12.63
CA MET A 249 19.35 -11.17 -12.38
C MET A 249 19.61 -12.66 -12.62
N GLY A 250 20.81 -13.07 -13.07
CA GLY A 250 21.25 -14.48 -13.04
C GLY A 250 20.32 -15.51 -13.70
N GLY A 251 19.46 -15.10 -14.62
CA GLY A 251 18.48 -15.96 -15.29
C GLY A 251 17.08 -16.03 -14.65
N PHE A 252 16.76 -15.21 -13.63
CA PHE A 252 15.38 -15.05 -13.17
C PHE A 252 14.50 -14.51 -14.29
N LYS A 253 13.47 -15.29 -14.67
CA LYS A 253 12.51 -14.91 -15.71
C LYS A 253 11.45 -13.99 -15.14
N TRP A 254 11.24 -12.86 -15.82
CA TRP A 254 10.22 -11.87 -15.50
C TRP A 254 8.82 -12.42 -15.61
N THR A 255 8.55 -13.28 -16.58
CA THR A 255 7.22 -13.84 -16.83
C THR A 255 7.27 -15.36 -16.74
N LEU A 256 6.13 -15.96 -16.35
CA LEU A 256 5.94 -17.42 -16.45
C LEU A 256 5.70 -17.87 -17.91
N LEU A 257 5.44 -16.92 -18.82
CA LEU A 257 5.30 -17.13 -20.26
C LEU A 257 6.57 -16.72 -21.00
#